data_AF-A0A9R1RQC9-F1
#
_entry.id   AF-A0A9R1RQC9-F1
#
_cell.length_a   1.000
_cell.length_b   1.000
_cell.length_c   1.000
_cell.angle_alpha   90.00
_cell.angle_beta   90.00
_cell.angle_gamma   90.00
#
_symmetry.space_group_name_H-M   'P 1'
#
loop_
_entity.id
_entity.type
_entity.pdbx_description
1 polymer ?
#
loop_
_entity_poly.entity_id
_entity_poly.type
_entity_poly.pdbx_seq_one_letter_code
_entity_poly.pdbx_strand_id
1 'polypeptide(L)'
;MAKSRNPDFGYFAQVCFKMFGDRVKFWVTMNQPNLLAKFAYMNGLFPPSHCSKPFGNCAIGNSSIEPYVVGHNMILSHANAVSIYRKNYQETQGGYIGIAVAARWYEPLRNTTVDQLAVERAISFNVPWFLDPIILGDYPAEMRKILGPTLPEFTLKQKKKLHATKLDFIGLNHYSTWYLKDCIFSSCEMDPMDGDAQALSLVERDGVPIGKETGAPFFYDVPHGMEKVVMYYKQRYNNTATYITENGVTLCLHYLLKLK
;
A
#
# COMPACT_ATOMS: atom_id res chain seq x y z
N MET A 1 -13.03 -10.16 -23.00
CA MET A 1 -11.56 -10.29 -23.10
C MET A 1 -10.94 -8.90 -23.01
N ALA A 2 -10.38 -8.53 -21.86
CA ALA A 2 -9.74 -7.22 -21.69
C ALA A 2 -8.35 -7.23 -22.37
N LYS A 3 -8.21 -6.52 -23.49
CA LYS A 3 -6.89 -6.17 -24.05
C LYS A 3 -6.08 -5.46 -22.96
N SER A 4 -4.81 -5.84 -22.79
CA SER A 4 -3.98 -5.40 -21.67
C SER A 4 -3.91 -3.88 -21.58
N ARG A 5 -4.36 -3.29 -20.46
CA ARG A 5 -4.24 -1.85 -20.13
C ARG A 5 -2.81 -1.44 -19.71
N ASN A 6 -1.82 -2.32 -19.92
CA ASN A 6 -0.42 -2.11 -19.54
C ASN A 6 0.45 -1.22 -20.48
N PRO A 7 0.11 -0.92 -21.75
CA PRO A 7 1.02 -0.14 -22.60
C PRO A 7 1.04 1.34 -22.21
N ASP A 8 -0.08 1.91 -21.78
CA ASP A 8 -0.24 3.36 -21.63
C ASP A 8 0.65 3.93 -20.53
N PHE A 9 0.67 3.30 -19.34
CA PHE A 9 1.56 3.73 -18.26
C PHE A 9 3.05 3.57 -18.63
N GLY A 10 3.39 2.51 -19.37
CA GLY A 10 4.76 2.32 -19.86
C GLY A 10 5.18 3.38 -20.86
N TYR A 11 4.28 3.77 -21.77
CA TYR A 11 4.52 4.86 -22.73
C TYR A 11 4.67 6.20 -22.00
N PHE A 12 3.78 6.52 -21.04
CA PHE A 12 3.90 7.70 -20.20
C PHE A 12 5.26 7.75 -19.50
N ALA A 13 5.66 6.67 -18.83
CA ALA A 13 6.95 6.58 -18.16
C ALA A 13 8.13 6.79 -19.15
N GLN A 14 8.06 6.19 -20.34
CA GLN A 14 9.06 6.36 -21.38
C GLN A 14 9.23 7.84 -21.79
N VAL A 15 8.12 8.55 -21.97
CA VAL A 15 8.14 9.99 -22.30
C VAL A 15 8.81 10.76 -21.16
N CYS A 16 8.45 10.51 -19.90
CA CYS A 16 9.08 11.15 -18.75
C CYS A 16 10.58 10.89 -18.67
N PHE A 17 11.02 9.64 -18.83
CA PHE A 17 12.45 9.29 -18.81
C PHE A 17 13.22 9.98 -19.93
N LYS A 18 12.65 10.01 -21.15
CA LYS A 18 13.28 10.67 -22.30
C LYS A 18 13.42 12.19 -22.08
N MET A 19 12.41 12.83 -21.51
CA MET A 19 12.35 14.29 -21.41
C MET A 19 13.10 14.86 -20.21
N PHE A 20 13.22 14.10 -19.12
CA PHE A 20 13.72 14.62 -17.85
C PHE A 20 14.83 13.79 -17.21
N GLY A 21 15.08 12.57 -17.70
CA GLY A 21 16.04 11.65 -17.06
C GLY A 21 17.52 12.04 -17.21
N ASP A 22 17.82 13.03 -18.04
CA ASP A 22 19.12 13.71 -18.03
C ASP A 22 19.42 14.33 -16.66
N ARG A 23 18.39 14.83 -15.96
CA ARG A 23 18.49 15.50 -14.65
C ARG A 23 17.84 14.73 -13.50
N VAL A 24 16.71 14.07 -13.72
CA VAL A 24 15.98 13.32 -12.67
C VAL A 24 16.64 11.97 -12.44
N LYS A 25 17.15 11.75 -11.22
CA LYS A 25 17.86 10.53 -10.81
C LYS A 25 17.08 9.64 -9.84
N PHE A 26 15.92 10.08 -9.36
CA PHE A 26 15.05 9.28 -8.52
C PHE A 26 13.64 9.29 -9.10
N TRP A 27 13.12 8.10 -9.38
CA TRP A 27 11.81 7.90 -9.98
C TRP A 27 10.93 7.08 -9.06
N VAL A 28 9.77 7.61 -8.70
CA VAL A 28 8.70 6.85 -8.06
C VAL A 28 7.64 6.57 -9.11
N THR A 29 7.41 5.30 -9.41
CA THR A 29 6.41 4.89 -10.41
C THR A 29 4.98 5.24 -9.99
N MET A 30 4.61 4.88 -8.76
CA MET A 30 3.27 5.09 -8.22
C MET A 30 3.38 5.50 -6.75
N ASN A 31 2.45 6.37 -6.31
CA ASN A 31 2.30 6.77 -4.93
C ASN A 31 1.07 6.10 -4.32
N GLN A 32 1.24 5.48 -3.15
CA GLN A 32 0.20 4.83 -2.34
C GLN A 32 -0.80 3.95 -3.13
N PRO A 33 -0.33 3.03 -4.00
CA PRO A 33 -1.23 2.24 -4.83
C PRO A 33 -2.15 1.33 -4.00
N ASN A 34 -1.75 0.94 -2.79
CA ASN A 34 -2.58 0.18 -1.85
C ASN A 34 -3.80 0.97 -1.36
N LEU A 35 -3.62 2.24 -1.00
CA LEU A 35 -4.76 3.09 -0.64
C LEU A 35 -5.60 3.43 -1.86
N LEU A 36 -4.98 3.69 -3.01
CA LEU A 36 -5.73 3.98 -4.23
C LEU A 36 -6.65 2.82 -4.61
N ALA A 37 -6.14 1.59 -4.60
CA ALA A 37 -6.93 0.41 -4.93
C ALA A 37 -8.10 0.20 -3.95
N LYS A 38 -7.90 0.41 -2.64
CA LYS A 38 -8.97 0.31 -1.64
C LYS A 38 -9.98 1.47 -1.76
N PHE A 39 -9.52 2.72 -1.81
CA PHE A 39 -10.43 3.86 -1.86
C PHE A 39 -11.20 3.99 -3.18
N ALA A 40 -10.61 3.58 -4.31
CA ALA A 40 -11.28 3.71 -5.60
C ALA A 40 -12.21 2.53 -5.93
N TYR A 41 -11.88 1.33 -5.44
CA TYR A 41 -12.54 0.08 -5.87
C TYR A 41 -13.08 -0.80 -4.73
N MET A 42 -12.80 -0.48 -3.46
CA MET A 42 -13.36 -1.19 -2.31
C MET A 42 -14.47 -0.40 -1.63
N ASN A 43 -14.20 0.84 -1.19
CA ASN A 43 -15.24 1.68 -0.55
C ASN A 43 -15.72 2.85 -1.44
N GLY A 44 -15.12 3.04 -2.62
CA GLY A 44 -15.60 3.96 -3.64
C GLY A 44 -15.46 5.45 -3.32
N LEU A 45 -14.65 5.80 -2.32
CA LEU A 45 -14.38 7.19 -1.93
C LEU A 45 -13.61 7.97 -3.01
N PHE A 46 -12.77 7.30 -3.81
CA PHE A 46 -12.00 7.91 -4.90
C PHE A 46 -12.58 7.52 -6.26
N PRO A 47 -12.36 8.34 -7.32
CA PRO A 47 -12.70 7.94 -8.68
C PRO A 47 -12.07 6.58 -9.05
N PRO A 48 -12.80 5.68 -9.73
CA PRO A 48 -14.10 5.88 -10.38
C PRO A 48 -15.33 5.64 -9.47
N SER A 49 -15.14 5.58 -8.15
CA SER A 49 -16.20 5.36 -7.15
C SER A 49 -16.91 4.03 -7.33
N HIS A 50 -16.13 2.97 -7.50
CA HIS A 50 -16.64 1.60 -7.58
C HIS A 50 -16.64 0.97 -6.19
N CYS A 51 -17.78 0.39 -5.80
CA CYS A 51 -17.90 -0.39 -4.57
C CYS A 51 -19.17 -1.25 -4.56
N SER A 52 -19.20 -2.23 -3.66
CA SER A 52 -20.34 -3.07 -3.35
C SER A 52 -20.44 -3.30 -1.85
N LYS A 53 -21.60 -3.75 -1.37
CA LYS A 53 -21.77 -4.14 0.04
C LYS A 53 -20.77 -5.27 0.40
N PRO A 54 -20.29 -5.32 1.64
CA PRO A 54 -20.62 -4.40 2.74
C PRO A 54 -19.80 -3.10 2.75
N PHE A 55 -18.73 -2.99 1.96
CA PHE A 55 -17.76 -1.88 2.00
C PHE A 55 -18.31 -0.52 1.52
N GLY A 56 -19.36 -0.53 0.71
CA GLY A 56 -20.05 0.68 0.31
C GLY A 56 -21.34 0.40 -0.48
N ASN A 57 -21.96 1.46 -0.99
CA ASN A 57 -23.24 1.40 -1.70
C ASN A 57 -23.19 2.22 -3.00
N CYS A 58 -22.21 1.92 -3.85
CA CYS A 58 -22.01 2.57 -5.14
C CYS A 58 -22.94 1.98 -6.21
N ALA A 59 -23.17 2.74 -7.29
CA ALA A 59 -24.03 2.30 -8.39
C ALA A 59 -23.47 1.09 -9.16
N ILE A 60 -22.14 0.97 -9.22
CA ILE A 60 -21.41 -0.10 -9.91
C ILE A 60 -20.15 -0.46 -9.12
N GLY A 61 -19.62 -1.65 -9.40
CA GLY A 61 -18.36 -2.13 -8.82
C GLY A 61 -18.51 -3.48 -8.10
N ASN A 62 -17.37 -4.05 -7.74
CA ASN A 62 -17.30 -5.26 -6.91
C ASN A 62 -16.09 -5.18 -5.97
N SER A 63 -16.34 -4.81 -4.72
CA SER A 63 -15.31 -4.60 -3.69
C SER A 63 -14.52 -5.85 -3.34
N SER A 64 -15.07 -7.03 -3.62
CA SER A 64 -14.38 -8.29 -3.38
C SER A 64 -13.38 -8.63 -4.48
N ILE A 65 -13.47 -8.05 -5.68
CA ILE A 65 -12.68 -8.45 -6.86
C ILE A 65 -11.84 -7.30 -7.40
N GLU A 66 -12.45 -6.14 -7.64
CA GLU A 66 -11.85 -5.05 -8.41
C GLU A 66 -10.56 -4.48 -7.79
N PRO A 67 -10.45 -4.28 -6.45
CA PRO A 67 -9.22 -3.79 -5.84
C PRO A 67 -8.00 -4.67 -6.19
N TYR A 68 -8.18 -5.99 -6.21
CA TYR A 68 -7.10 -6.94 -6.47
C TYR A 68 -6.73 -7.02 -7.95
N VAL A 69 -7.72 -6.89 -8.85
CA VAL A 69 -7.47 -6.78 -10.29
C VAL A 69 -6.71 -5.51 -10.62
N VAL A 70 -7.08 -4.39 -9.99
CA VAL A 70 -6.42 -3.09 -10.19
C VAL A 70 -5.01 -3.10 -9.61
N GLY A 71 -4.84 -3.58 -8.37
CA GLY A 71 -3.52 -3.75 -7.74
C GLY A 71 -2.60 -4.64 -8.56
N HIS A 72 -3.10 -5.74 -9.13
CA HIS A 72 -2.33 -6.60 -10.04
C HIS A 72 -1.83 -5.84 -11.28
N ASN A 73 -2.68 -5.05 -11.92
CA ASN A 73 -2.29 -4.25 -13.08
C ASN A 73 -1.28 -3.15 -12.70
N MET A 74 -1.41 -2.53 -11.52
CA MET A 74 -0.46 -1.54 -11.01
C MET A 74 0.94 -2.14 -10.80
N ILE A 75 1.03 -3.33 -10.20
CA ILE A 75 2.30 -4.06 -10.03
C ILE A 75 2.94 -4.37 -11.39
N LEU A 76 2.15 -4.85 -12.36
CA LEU A 76 2.67 -5.14 -13.70
C LEU A 76 3.08 -3.87 -14.47
N SER A 77 2.39 -2.77 -14.23
CA SER A 77 2.71 -1.44 -14.79
C SER A 77 4.01 -0.90 -14.20
N HIS A 78 4.23 -1.04 -12.90
CA HIS A 78 5.51 -0.78 -12.25
C HIS A 78 6.63 -1.61 -12.91
N ALA A 79 6.45 -2.92 -13.00
CA ALA A 79 7.43 -3.81 -13.64
C ALA A 79 7.70 -3.42 -15.11
N ASN A 80 6.68 -2.92 -15.82
CA ASN A 80 6.85 -2.42 -17.18
C ASN A 80 7.71 -1.16 -17.26
N ALA A 81 7.42 -0.16 -16.41
CA ALA A 81 8.18 1.08 -16.37
C ALA A 81 9.65 0.82 -15.99
N VAL A 82 9.90 -0.03 -14.98
CA VAL A 82 11.26 -0.43 -14.59
C VAL A 82 11.98 -1.16 -15.73
N SER A 83 11.30 -2.05 -16.45
CA SER A 83 11.90 -2.72 -17.61
C SER A 83 12.30 -1.73 -18.71
N ILE A 84 11.46 -0.73 -18.99
CA ILE A 84 11.74 0.31 -19.98
C ILE A 84 12.94 1.15 -19.53
N TYR A 85 12.97 1.56 -18.25
CA TYR A 85 14.07 2.35 -17.68
C TYR A 85 15.40 1.60 -17.80
N ARG A 86 15.43 0.36 -17.30
CA ARG A 86 16.63 -0.49 -17.31
C ARG A 86 17.17 -0.77 -18.70
N LYS A 87 16.28 -1.00 -19.67
CA LYS A 87 16.68 -1.35 -21.04
C LYS A 87 17.22 -0.15 -21.82
N ASN A 88 16.62 1.04 -21.65
CA ASN A 88 16.81 2.14 -22.60
C ASN A 88 17.49 3.38 -21.98
N TYR A 89 17.49 3.51 -20.65
CA TYR A 89 17.82 4.76 -19.98
C TYR A 89 18.81 4.60 -18.82
N GLN A 90 18.85 3.45 -18.14
CA GLN A 90 19.67 3.25 -16.95
C GLN A 90 21.16 3.51 -17.18
N GLU A 91 21.73 3.01 -18.28
CA GLU A 91 23.16 3.14 -18.58
C GLU A 91 23.57 4.61 -18.81
N THR A 92 22.71 5.39 -19.49
CA THR A 92 23.01 6.78 -19.84
C THR A 92 22.58 7.78 -18.76
N GLN A 93 21.54 7.46 -17.99
CA GLN A 93 20.95 8.38 -17.03
C GLN A 93 21.38 8.09 -15.59
N GLY A 94 21.73 6.85 -15.24
CA GLY A 94 22.24 6.49 -13.91
C GLY A 94 21.28 6.77 -12.74
N GLY A 95 19.96 6.76 -12.97
CA GLY A 95 18.97 6.98 -11.92
C GLY A 95 18.52 5.69 -11.21
N TYR A 96 17.69 5.86 -10.21
CA TYR A 96 17.10 4.82 -9.38
C TYR A 96 15.59 4.86 -9.49
N ILE A 97 14.95 3.71 -9.56
CA ILE A 97 13.50 3.59 -9.71
C ILE A 97 12.88 2.73 -8.62
N GLY A 98 11.83 3.25 -7.99
CA GLY A 98 11.12 2.64 -6.89
C GLY A 98 9.61 2.84 -6.95
N ILE A 99 8.97 2.52 -5.82
CA ILE A 99 7.53 2.71 -5.59
C ILE A 99 7.33 3.24 -4.17
N ALA A 100 6.38 4.16 -3.99
CA ALA A 100 6.03 4.70 -2.67
C ALA A 100 4.70 4.10 -2.23
N VAL A 101 4.67 3.47 -1.05
CA VAL A 101 3.52 2.74 -0.52
C VAL A 101 3.09 3.31 0.81
N ALA A 102 1.77 3.37 1.05
CA ALA A 102 1.25 3.80 2.33
C ALA A 102 1.54 2.73 3.39
N ALA A 103 2.30 3.13 4.41
CA ALA A 103 2.87 2.25 5.42
C ALA A 103 2.29 2.58 6.80
N ARG A 104 1.00 2.29 6.99
CA ARG A 104 0.40 2.34 8.33
C ARG A 104 1.03 1.26 9.21
N TRP A 105 1.34 1.60 10.45
CA TRP A 105 1.75 0.62 11.44
C TRP A 105 0.57 0.14 12.27
N TYR A 106 0.69 -1.07 12.82
CA TYR A 106 -0.35 -1.65 13.64
C TYR A 106 0.23 -2.26 14.92
N GLU A 107 -0.45 -2.01 16.03
CA GLU A 107 -0.25 -2.72 17.30
C GLU A 107 -1.45 -3.64 17.54
N PRO A 108 -1.28 -4.80 18.17
CA PRO A 108 -2.43 -5.63 18.51
C PRO A 108 -3.30 -4.91 19.56
N LEU A 109 -4.63 -4.95 19.44
CA LEU A 109 -5.54 -4.32 20.40
C LEU A 109 -5.35 -4.94 21.79
N ARG A 110 -5.27 -6.28 21.86
CA ARG A 110 -4.98 -7.02 23.09
C ARG A 110 -3.70 -7.81 22.93
N ASN A 111 -2.99 -8.06 24.02
CA ASN A 111 -1.83 -8.96 24.01
C ASN A 111 -2.28 -10.44 23.92
N THR A 112 -2.82 -10.82 22.77
CA THR A 112 -3.32 -12.17 22.47
C THR A 112 -2.80 -12.62 21.12
N THR A 113 -2.64 -13.93 20.94
CA THR A 113 -2.17 -14.50 19.67
C THR A 113 -3.09 -14.15 18.50
N VAL A 114 -4.41 -14.09 18.72
CA VAL A 114 -5.37 -13.78 17.65
C VAL A 114 -5.21 -12.35 17.13
N ASP A 115 -5.04 -11.36 18.01
CA ASP A 115 -4.84 -9.96 17.60
C ASP A 115 -3.44 -9.76 17.00
N GLN A 116 -2.42 -10.47 17.47
CA GLN A 116 -1.08 -10.47 16.85
C GLN A 116 -1.13 -11.04 15.42
N LEU A 117 -1.83 -12.15 15.20
CA LEU A 117 -2.07 -12.70 13.86
C LEU A 117 -2.92 -11.76 13.00
N ALA A 118 -3.83 -10.98 13.59
CA ALA A 118 -4.58 -9.96 12.86
C ALA A 118 -3.68 -8.83 12.37
N VAL A 119 -2.69 -8.42 13.18
CA VAL A 119 -1.65 -7.47 12.76
C VAL A 119 -0.86 -8.00 11.56
N GLU A 120 -0.41 -9.25 11.60
CA GLU A 120 0.32 -9.86 10.48
C GLU A 120 -0.51 -9.87 9.19
N ARG A 121 -1.80 -10.25 9.27
CA ARG A 121 -2.71 -10.22 8.12
C ARG A 121 -2.87 -8.80 7.58
N ALA A 122 -3.22 -7.84 8.42
CA ALA A 122 -3.43 -6.46 7.97
C ALA A 122 -2.17 -5.85 7.38
N ILE A 123 -0.98 -6.11 7.96
CA ILE A 123 0.29 -5.73 7.36
C ILE A 123 0.38 -6.31 5.95
N SER A 124 0.18 -7.63 5.76
CA SER A 124 0.23 -8.29 4.44
C SER A 124 -0.73 -7.69 3.40
N PHE A 125 -1.91 -7.20 3.82
CA PHE A 125 -2.88 -6.53 2.95
C PHE A 125 -2.57 -5.05 2.66
N ASN A 126 -1.48 -4.51 3.20
CA ASN A 126 -1.04 -3.14 2.98
C ASN A 126 0.24 -3.07 2.14
N VAL A 127 1.41 -2.96 2.77
CA VAL A 127 2.69 -2.75 2.05
C VAL A 127 3.15 -4.02 1.30
N PRO A 128 3.18 -5.22 1.91
CA PRO A 128 3.58 -6.45 1.24
C PRO A 128 2.68 -6.83 0.07
N TRP A 129 1.41 -6.39 0.03
CA TRP A 129 0.53 -6.59 -1.12
C TRP A 129 1.19 -6.16 -2.43
N PHE A 130 1.93 -5.04 -2.41
CA PHE A 130 2.67 -4.55 -3.58
C PHE A 130 4.13 -4.98 -3.58
N LEU A 131 4.80 -4.94 -2.42
CA LEU A 131 6.25 -5.17 -2.36
C LEU A 131 6.63 -6.65 -2.48
N ASP A 132 5.83 -7.59 -1.98
CA ASP A 132 6.15 -9.01 -2.12
C ASP A 132 6.14 -9.44 -3.61
N PRO A 133 5.12 -9.11 -4.42
CA PRO A 133 5.17 -9.41 -5.85
C PRO A 133 6.37 -8.78 -6.57
N ILE A 134 6.73 -7.55 -6.22
CA ILE A 134 7.82 -6.81 -6.87
C ILE A 134 9.19 -7.39 -6.49
N ILE A 135 9.40 -7.71 -5.21
CA ILE A 135 10.72 -8.11 -4.68
C ILE A 135 10.88 -9.63 -4.66
N LEU A 136 9.83 -10.35 -4.24
CA LEU A 136 9.83 -11.80 -3.99
C LEU A 136 9.14 -12.60 -5.11
N GLY A 137 8.29 -11.97 -5.94
CA GLY A 137 7.74 -12.55 -7.16
C GLY A 137 6.36 -13.20 -7.04
N ASP A 138 5.72 -13.14 -5.87
CA ASP A 138 4.32 -13.53 -5.67
C ASP A 138 3.69 -12.72 -4.52
N TYR A 139 2.37 -12.81 -4.37
CA TYR A 139 1.65 -12.13 -3.27
C TYR A 139 1.93 -12.77 -1.90
N PRO A 140 1.69 -12.04 -0.80
CA PRO A 140 1.80 -12.57 0.56
C PRO A 140 0.95 -13.84 0.76
N ALA A 141 1.45 -14.78 1.54
CA ALA A 141 0.76 -16.04 1.83
C ALA A 141 -0.57 -15.81 2.56
N GLU A 142 -0.63 -14.81 3.43
CA GLU A 142 -1.84 -14.43 4.18
C GLU A 142 -2.94 -13.96 3.23
N MET A 143 -2.58 -13.15 2.22
CA MET A 143 -3.53 -12.71 1.18
C MET A 143 -4.05 -13.90 0.37
N ARG A 144 -3.16 -14.79 -0.07
CA ARG A 144 -3.54 -16.02 -0.80
C ARG A 144 -4.49 -16.89 0.02
N LYS A 145 -4.23 -17.03 1.32
CA LYS A 145 -5.05 -17.84 2.24
C LYS A 145 -6.47 -17.28 2.40
N ILE A 146 -6.62 -15.95 2.48
CA ILE A 146 -7.93 -15.31 2.67
C ILE A 146 -8.70 -15.15 1.35
N LEU A 147 -8.02 -14.69 0.29
CA LEU A 147 -8.68 -14.31 -0.96
C LEU A 147 -8.83 -15.47 -1.94
N GLY A 148 -7.96 -16.49 -1.84
CA GLY A 148 -7.98 -17.65 -2.71
C GLY A 148 -8.02 -17.28 -4.20
N PRO A 149 -8.97 -17.82 -4.99
CA PRO A 149 -9.08 -17.56 -6.43
C PRO A 149 -9.35 -16.11 -6.82
N THR A 150 -9.82 -15.29 -5.88
CA THR A 150 -10.13 -13.88 -6.14
C THR A 150 -8.87 -13.04 -6.32
N LEU A 151 -7.75 -13.46 -5.72
CA LEU A 151 -6.46 -12.82 -5.91
C LEU A 151 -5.83 -13.32 -7.23
N PRO A 152 -5.57 -12.45 -8.22
CA PRO A 152 -5.04 -12.90 -9.50
C PRO A 152 -3.71 -13.65 -9.40
N GLU A 153 -3.47 -14.56 -10.33
CA GLU A 153 -2.19 -15.27 -10.44
C GLU A 153 -1.26 -14.59 -11.43
N PHE A 154 0.02 -14.53 -11.08
CA PHE A 154 1.05 -14.15 -12.04
C PHE A 154 1.38 -15.35 -12.93
N THR A 155 1.18 -15.20 -14.22
CA THR A 155 1.69 -16.13 -15.24
C THR A 155 3.21 -16.26 -15.15
N LEU A 156 3.76 -17.35 -15.67
CA LEU A 156 5.21 -17.56 -15.70
C LEU A 156 5.97 -16.39 -16.36
N LYS A 157 5.40 -15.78 -17.41
CA LYS A 157 5.98 -14.61 -18.08
C LYS A 157 5.99 -13.38 -17.16
N GLN A 158 4.93 -13.15 -16.40
CA GLN A 158 4.85 -12.04 -15.45
C GLN A 158 5.82 -12.25 -14.27
N LYS A 159 5.90 -13.47 -13.70
CA LYS A 159 6.87 -13.79 -12.65
C LYS A 159 8.31 -13.54 -13.10
N LYS A 160 8.68 -14.03 -14.31
CA LYS A 160 9.99 -13.75 -14.92
C LYS A 160 10.26 -12.24 -15.06
N LYS A 161 9.26 -11.47 -15.47
CA LYS A 161 9.37 -10.01 -15.57
C LYS A 161 9.59 -9.36 -14.21
N LEU A 162 8.81 -9.74 -13.19
CA LEU A 162 8.96 -9.21 -11.82
C LEU A 162 10.36 -9.49 -11.26
N HIS A 163 10.85 -10.73 -11.37
CA HIS A 163 12.20 -11.09 -10.94
C HIS A 163 13.31 -10.32 -11.67
N ALA A 164 13.13 -10.03 -12.97
CA ALA A 164 14.11 -9.28 -13.75
C ALA A 164 14.08 -7.76 -13.48
N THR A 165 12.94 -7.24 -13.00
CA THR A 165 12.72 -5.79 -12.88
C THR A 165 12.85 -5.30 -11.44
N LYS A 166 12.32 -6.00 -10.43
CA LYS A 166 12.40 -5.59 -9.02
C LYS A 166 12.22 -4.06 -8.83
N LEU A 167 12.91 -3.49 -7.85
CA LEU A 167 13.03 -2.06 -7.61
C LEU A 167 14.44 -1.75 -7.07
N ASP A 168 14.82 -0.49 -7.09
CA ASP A 168 16.11 -0.03 -6.54
C ASP A 168 15.95 0.53 -5.12
N PHE A 169 14.76 1.05 -4.78
CA PHE A 169 14.42 1.51 -3.44
C PHE A 169 12.92 1.39 -3.12
N ILE A 170 12.61 1.34 -1.83
CA ILE A 170 11.26 1.37 -1.26
C ILE A 170 10.97 2.77 -0.72
N GLY A 171 9.86 3.39 -1.14
CA GLY A 171 9.32 4.58 -0.51
C GLY A 171 8.25 4.19 0.52
N LEU A 172 8.41 4.65 1.77
CA LEU A 172 7.42 4.44 2.83
C LEU A 172 6.76 5.78 3.15
N ASN A 173 5.43 5.81 3.01
CA ASN A 173 4.61 6.94 3.43
C ASN A 173 4.00 6.58 4.78
N HIS A 174 4.59 7.06 5.87
CA HIS A 174 4.17 6.73 7.22
C HIS A 174 3.77 7.99 8.00
N TYR A 175 2.61 7.90 8.64
CA TYR A 175 2.01 9.02 9.36
C TYR A 175 1.50 8.66 10.75
N SER A 176 1.00 7.43 10.95
CA SER A 176 0.37 7.04 12.21
C SER A 176 0.34 5.52 12.40
N THR A 177 -0.02 5.12 13.61
CA THR A 177 -0.11 3.74 14.09
C THR A 177 -1.50 3.52 14.67
N TRP A 178 -2.14 2.39 14.37
CA TRP A 178 -3.46 2.03 14.88
C TRP A 178 -3.41 0.72 15.68
N TYR A 179 -4.44 0.45 16.48
CA TYR A 179 -4.68 -0.86 17.06
C TYR A 179 -5.43 -1.77 16.08
N LEU A 180 -5.19 -3.08 16.15
CA LEU A 180 -5.94 -4.09 15.41
C LEU A 180 -6.56 -5.15 16.30
N LYS A 181 -7.84 -5.41 16.06
CA LYS A 181 -8.60 -6.51 16.65
C LYS A 181 -8.84 -7.59 15.59
N ASP A 182 -8.68 -8.84 15.99
CA ASP A 182 -9.07 -9.98 15.17
C ASP A 182 -10.58 -10.03 14.91
N CYS A 183 -10.98 -10.35 13.67
CA CYS A 183 -12.37 -10.55 13.28
C CYS A 183 -12.67 -11.95 12.71
N ILE A 184 -11.71 -12.87 12.78
CA ILE A 184 -11.94 -14.28 12.40
C ILE A 184 -12.63 -15.02 13.55
N PHE A 185 -12.15 -14.80 14.78
CA PHE A 185 -12.61 -15.48 15.99
C PHE A 185 -13.33 -14.54 16.96
N SER A 186 -13.48 -13.26 16.61
CA SER A 186 -14.24 -12.28 17.39
C SER A 186 -15.28 -11.59 16.51
N SER A 187 -16.39 -11.15 17.11
CA SER A 187 -17.34 -10.29 16.43
C SER A 187 -16.74 -8.91 16.15
N CYS A 188 -16.96 -8.42 14.94
CA CYS A 188 -16.57 -7.09 14.50
C CYS A 188 -17.68 -6.48 13.65
N GLU A 189 -17.78 -5.16 13.71
CA GLU A 189 -18.41 -4.39 12.66
C GLU A 189 -17.53 -4.40 11.40
N MET A 190 -18.11 -4.08 10.25
CA MET A 190 -17.37 -4.04 9.00
C MET A 190 -16.41 -2.85 9.00
N ASP A 191 -15.13 -3.14 8.81
CA ASP A 191 -14.07 -2.14 8.70
C ASP A 191 -13.80 -1.82 7.21
N PRO A 192 -13.96 -0.56 6.78
CA PRO A 192 -13.78 -0.16 5.38
C PRO A 192 -12.31 -0.05 4.94
N MET A 193 -11.36 -0.23 5.86
CA MET A 193 -9.92 -0.10 5.65
C MET A 193 -9.22 -1.46 5.63
N ASP A 194 -9.41 -2.26 6.69
CA ASP A 194 -8.69 -3.53 6.94
C ASP A 194 -9.64 -4.74 7.12
N GLY A 195 -10.94 -4.55 6.86
CA GLY A 195 -11.93 -5.64 6.93
C GLY A 195 -11.68 -6.75 5.90
N ASP A 196 -11.00 -6.44 4.80
CA ASP A 196 -10.54 -7.41 3.81
C ASP A 196 -9.47 -8.37 4.36
N ALA A 197 -8.70 -7.92 5.36
CA ALA A 197 -7.76 -8.74 6.12
C ALA A 197 -8.42 -9.49 7.29
N GLN A 198 -9.76 -9.45 7.40
CA GLN A 198 -10.52 -9.98 8.53
C GLN A 198 -10.05 -9.38 9.87
N ALA A 199 -9.86 -8.06 9.89
CA ALA A 199 -9.42 -7.30 11.06
C ALA A 199 -10.18 -5.97 11.17
N LEU A 200 -10.26 -5.45 12.40
CA LEU A 200 -10.89 -4.17 12.73
C LEU A 200 -9.83 -3.21 13.24
N SER A 201 -9.73 -2.07 12.59
CA SER A 201 -8.79 -0.99 12.82
C SER A 201 -9.37 0.02 13.81
N LEU A 202 -8.62 0.28 14.89
CA LEU A 202 -9.07 1.09 16.01
C LEU A 202 -7.99 2.10 16.39
N VAL A 203 -8.40 3.27 16.86
CA VAL A 203 -7.48 4.33 17.30
C VAL A 203 -7.41 4.49 18.81
N GLU A 204 -8.24 3.74 19.54
CA GLU A 204 -8.33 3.74 20.98
C GLU A 204 -8.30 2.32 21.54
N ARG A 205 -7.83 2.19 22.77
CA ARG A 205 -7.91 0.99 23.61
C ARG A 205 -8.48 1.41 24.96
N ASP A 206 -9.59 0.80 25.37
CA ASP A 206 -10.26 1.11 26.65
C ASP A 206 -10.58 2.61 26.83
N GLY A 207 -10.97 3.28 25.74
CA GLY A 207 -11.27 4.72 25.71
C GLY A 207 -10.03 5.63 25.73
N VAL A 208 -8.82 5.07 25.62
CA VAL A 208 -7.56 5.82 25.57
C VAL A 208 -7.00 5.80 24.15
N PRO A 209 -6.79 6.96 23.52
CA PRO A 209 -6.14 7.05 22.20
C PRO A 209 -4.73 6.47 22.18
N ILE A 210 -4.35 5.87 21.05
CA ILE A 210 -3.02 5.28 20.82
C ILE A 210 -1.88 6.32 20.86
N GLY A 211 -2.19 7.59 20.65
CA GLY A 211 -1.25 8.70 20.68
C GLY A 211 -1.97 10.04 20.82
N LYS A 212 -1.24 11.13 20.64
CA LYS A 212 -1.83 12.47 20.68
C LYS A 212 -2.59 12.75 19.39
N GLU A 213 -3.81 13.27 19.50
CA GLU A 213 -4.62 13.66 18.35
C GLU A 213 -3.93 14.73 17.49
N THR A 214 -4.11 14.61 16.18
CA THR A 214 -3.67 15.61 15.20
C THR A 214 -4.90 16.35 14.63
N GLY A 215 -4.68 17.32 13.76
CA GLY A 215 -5.76 18.04 13.07
C GLY A 215 -6.53 17.22 12.03
N ALA A 216 -6.06 16.02 11.68
CA ALA A 216 -6.73 15.14 10.74
C ALA A 216 -7.37 13.94 11.48
N PRO A 217 -8.65 13.61 11.21
CA PRO A 217 -9.28 12.44 11.78
C PRO A 217 -8.47 11.17 11.50
N PHE A 218 -8.41 10.28 12.49
CA PHE A 218 -7.68 9.01 12.43
C PHE A 218 -6.15 9.11 12.33
N PHE A 219 -5.55 10.31 12.38
CA PHE A 219 -4.11 10.48 12.48
C PHE A 219 -3.72 10.90 13.89
N TYR A 220 -2.91 10.06 14.52
CA TYR A 220 -2.36 10.27 15.87
C TYR A 220 -0.83 10.33 15.81
N ASP A 221 -0.25 11.18 16.65
CA ASP A 221 1.18 11.29 16.85
C ASP A 221 1.69 10.09 17.66
N VAL A 222 2.28 9.12 16.96
CA VAL A 222 2.81 7.87 17.51
C VAL A 222 4.23 7.62 16.97
N PRO A 223 5.26 8.36 17.44
CA PRO A 223 6.59 8.38 16.81
C PRO A 223 7.28 7.02 16.75
N HIS A 224 7.08 6.17 17.77
CA HIS A 224 7.68 4.83 17.83
C HIS A 224 7.17 3.90 16.71
N GLY A 225 6.02 4.22 16.08
CA GLY A 225 5.53 3.51 14.91
C GLY A 225 6.46 3.61 13.70
N MET A 226 7.16 4.74 13.55
CA MET A 226 8.10 4.95 12.44
C MET A 226 9.27 3.96 12.53
N GLU A 227 9.84 3.78 13.72
CA GLU A 227 10.92 2.82 13.94
C GLU A 227 10.46 1.40 13.59
N LYS A 228 9.28 0.99 14.09
CA LYS A 228 8.74 -0.35 13.84
C LYS A 228 8.50 -0.60 12.35
N VAL A 229 7.94 0.37 11.64
CA VAL A 229 7.73 0.30 10.18
C VAL A 229 9.05 0.12 9.43
N VAL A 230 10.04 0.96 9.72
CA VAL A 230 11.34 0.90 9.04
C VAL A 230 12.04 -0.43 9.34
N MET A 231 12.06 -0.84 10.61
CA MET A 231 12.74 -2.07 11.03
C MET A 231 12.05 -3.33 10.46
N TYR A 232 10.71 -3.36 10.43
CA TYR A 232 9.97 -4.48 9.85
C TYR A 232 10.29 -4.66 8.37
N TYR A 233 10.21 -3.61 7.55
CA TYR A 233 10.46 -3.73 6.11
C TYR A 233 11.95 -3.89 5.78
N LYS A 234 12.84 -3.34 6.61
CA LYS A 234 14.28 -3.65 6.56
C LYS A 234 14.52 -5.15 6.73
N GLN A 235 13.89 -5.79 7.72
CA GLN A 235 14.04 -7.22 7.94
C GLN A 235 13.39 -8.04 6.81
N ARG A 236 12.16 -7.72 6.42
CA ARG A 236 11.41 -8.46 5.40
C ARG A 236 12.09 -8.43 4.02
N TYR A 237 12.68 -7.30 3.64
CA TYR A 237 13.25 -7.09 2.31
C TYR A 237 14.77 -6.97 2.30
N ASN A 238 15.44 -7.68 3.23
CA ASN A 238 16.89 -7.82 3.29
C ASN A 238 17.65 -6.47 3.19
N ASN A 239 17.17 -5.47 3.93
CA ASN A 239 17.70 -4.12 4.00
C ASN A 239 17.81 -3.43 2.62
N THR A 240 16.84 -3.68 1.74
CA THR A 240 16.67 -2.88 0.51
C THR A 240 16.59 -1.40 0.85
N ALA A 241 17.24 -0.54 0.05
CA ALA A 241 17.28 0.89 0.28
C ALA A 241 15.86 1.45 0.49
N THR A 242 15.67 2.18 1.60
CA THR A 242 14.35 2.64 2.04
C THR A 242 14.41 4.14 2.28
N TYR A 243 13.44 4.87 1.77
CA TYR A 243 13.27 6.31 1.96
C TYR A 243 11.91 6.57 2.61
N ILE A 244 11.85 7.50 3.57
CA ILE A 244 10.58 8.06 4.02
C ILE A 244 10.15 9.09 2.99
N THR A 245 9.24 8.70 2.10
CA THR A 245 8.78 9.53 0.99
C THR A 245 7.65 10.48 1.39
N GLU A 246 6.91 10.14 2.45
CA GLU A 246 5.97 11.05 3.09
C GLU A 246 5.96 10.83 4.61
N ASN A 247 5.97 11.93 5.36
CA ASN A 247 5.68 12.01 6.78
C ASN A 247 5.21 13.43 7.10
N GLY A 248 4.32 13.58 8.07
CA GLY A 248 3.86 14.89 8.49
C GLY A 248 2.70 14.82 9.46
N VAL A 249 2.21 16.00 9.84
CA VAL A 249 1.10 16.16 10.77
C VAL A 249 0.18 17.27 10.26
N THR A 250 -1.13 17.09 10.38
CA THR A 250 -2.09 18.16 10.12
C THR A 250 -2.29 18.97 11.39
N LEU A 251 -2.26 20.30 11.31
CA LEU A 251 -2.55 21.17 12.46
C LEU A 251 -4.07 21.34 12.62
N CYS A 252 -4.56 21.28 13.86
CA CYS A 252 -5.95 21.60 14.16
C CYS A 252 -6.12 23.13 14.17
N LEU A 253 -7.04 23.67 13.34
CA LEU A 253 -7.31 25.11 13.20
C LEU A 253 -7.64 25.81 14.54
N HIS A 254 -8.16 25.07 15.53
CA HIS A 254 -8.45 25.62 16.86
C HIS A 254 -7.20 26.11 17.61
N TYR A 255 -6.01 25.58 17.31
CA TYR A 255 -4.76 26.03 17.92
C TYR A 255 -4.22 27.33 17.30
N LEU A 256 -4.54 27.61 16.02
CA LEU A 256 -4.10 28.84 15.35
C LEU A 256 -4.84 30.08 15.86
N LEU A 257 -6.05 29.92 16.39
CA LEU A 257 -6.84 31.01 16.97
C LEU A 257 -6.42 31.42 18.39
N LYS A 258 -5.57 30.62 19.06
CA LYS A 258 -4.99 30.98 20.37
C LYS A 258 -3.62 31.69 20.28
N LEU A 259 -3.11 31.87 19.06
CA LEU A 259 -1.82 32.51 18.79
C LEU A 259 -1.98 33.91 18.16
N LYS A 260 -3.16 34.53 18.26
CA LYS A 260 -3.41 35.92 17.91
C LYS A 260 -4.01 36.67 19.09
#